data_AF-A0A7V9ZUC5-F1
#
_entry.id   AF-A0A7V9ZUC5-F1
#
_cell.length_a   1.000
_cell.length_b   1.000
_cell.length_c   1.000
_cell.angle_alpha   90.00
_cell.angle_beta   90.00
_cell.angle_gamma   90.00
#
_symmetry.space_group_name_H-M   'P 1'
#
loop_
_entity.id
_entity.type
_entity.pdbx_description
1 polymer ?
#
loop_
_entity_poly.entity_id
_entity_poly.type
_entity_poly.pdbx_seq_one_letter_code
_entity_poly.pdbx_strand_id
1 'polypeptide(L)'
;LGAASWTDKDLGGRGVIAETIMSVYGAADSKTRQENDIFKMLREISPEKVKQLPFVYLDCGTEDFLIQSNRDYAALLLEKKIPHEFRQLPGRHDWRFWNSQVLEFLQLSETKRQPAKPN
;
A
#
# COMPACT_ATOMS: atom_id res chain seq x y z
N LEU A 1 6.07 3.21 7.98
CA LEU A 1 4.86 2.68 8.66
C LEU A 1 4.19 1.67 7.73
N GLY A 2 4.12 0.39 8.10
CA GLY A 2 3.36 -0.64 7.38
C GLY A 2 2.55 -1.47 8.38
N ALA A 3 1.37 -1.97 8.00
CA ALA A 3 0.57 -2.82 8.91
C ALA A 3 1.37 -4.04 9.42
N ALA A 4 2.28 -4.56 8.57
CA ALA A 4 3.21 -5.62 8.94
C ALA A 4 4.27 -5.21 9.98
N SER A 5 4.55 -3.91 10.15
CA SER A 5 5.55 -3.39 11.08
C SER A 5 5.00 -2.93 12.43
N TRP A 6 3.68 -3.01 12.66
CA TRP A 6 3.07 -2.59 13.92
C TRP A 6 3.16 -3.67 15.00
N THR A 7 3.70 -3.33 16.16
CA THR A 7 3.75 -4.25 17.30
C THR A 7 2.49 -4.14 18.16
N ASP A 8 2.28 -5.10 19.07
CA ASP A 8 1.20 -5.03 20.07
C ASP A 8 1.24 -3.72 20.88
N LYS A 9 2.45 -3.16 21.07
CA LYS A 9 2.66 -1.88 21.75
C LYS A 9 2.22 -0.68 20.90
N ASP A 10 2.45 -0.71 19.58
CA ASP A 10 1.98 0.31 18.64
C ASP A 10 0.45 0.27 18.44
N LEU A 11 -0.12 -0.91 18.67
CA LEU A 11 -1.54 -1.20 18.63
C LEU A 11 -2.25 -0.98 19.97
N GLY A 12 -1.48 -0.72 21.04
CA GLY A 12 -1.98 -0.51 22.39
C GLY A 12 -3.06 0.57 22.44
N GLY A 13 -4.29 0.16 22.77
CA GLY A 13 -5.46 1.05 22.82
C GLY A 13 -6.34 1.07 21.56
N ARG A 14 -6.00 0.31 20.50
CA ARG A 14 -6.78 0.23 19.24
C ARG A 14 -7.77 -0.93 19.15
N GLY A 15 -8.12 -1.58 20.27
CA GLY A 15 -9.18 -2.60 20.39
C GLY A 15 -9.29 -3.53 19.17
N VAL A 16 -10.45 -3.49 18.50
CA VAL A 16 -10.80 -4.33 17.34
C VAL A 16 -9.81 -4.21 16.16
N ILE A 17 -9.20 -3.05 15.94
CA ILE A 17 -8.20 -2.88 14.86
C ILE A 17 -6.95 -3.70 15.16
N ALA A 18 -6.51 -3.71 16.42
CA ALA A 18 -5.36 -4.52 16.83
C ALA A 18 -5.64 -6.02 16.65
N GLU A 19 -6.81 -6.47 17.11
CA GLU A 19 -7.26 -7.86 16.97
C GLU A 19 -7.35 -8.29 15.51
N THR A 20 -7.88 -7.43 14.64
CA THR A 20 -7.99 -7.72 13.20
C THR A 20 -6.60 -7.87 12.58
N ILE A 21 -5.66 -6.98 12.91
CA ILE A 21 -4.30 -7.05 12.37
C ILE A 21 -3.60 -8.33 12.81
N MET A 22 -3.74 -8.71 14.09
CA MET A 22 -3.17 -9.95 14.61
C MET A 22 -3.85 -11.19 14.01
N SER A 23 -5.15 -11.15 13.74
CA SER A 23 -5.87 -12.25 13.08
C SER A 23 -5.47 -12.42 11.62
N VAL A 24 -5.17 -11.33 10.90
CA VAL A 24 -4.81 -11.39 9.47
C VAL A 24 -3.33 -11.75 9.29
N TYR A 25 -2.45 -11.11 10.05
CA TYR A 25 -1.00 -11.24 9.85
C TYR A 25 -0.32 -12.20 10.85
N GLY A 26 -0.95 -12.50 11.98
CA GLY A 26 -0.34 -13.26 13.07
C GLY A 26 0.62 -12.43 13.92
N ALA A 27 1.38 -13.13 14.76
CA ALA A 27 2.38 -12.52 15.64
C ALA A 27 3.38 -11.64 14.87
N ALA A 28 3.87 -10.58 15.51
CA ALA A 28 4.80 -9.60 14.92
C ALA A 28 6.05 -10.24 14.31
N ASP A 29 6.59 -11.27 14.97
CA ASP A 29 7.77 -12.03 14.59
C ASP A 29 7.47 -13.23 13.69
N SER A 30 6.19 -13.50 13.39
CA SER A 30 5.80 -14.67 12.60
C SER A 30 6.34 -14.56 11.17
N LYS A 31 6.74 -15.72 10.64
CA LYS A 31 7.19 -15.84 9.24
C LYS A 31 6.14 -15.30 8.27
N THR A 32 4.87 -15.65 8.46
CA THR A 32 3.75 -15.18 7.64
C THR A 32 3.70 -13.66 7.57
N ARG A 33 3.81 -12.97 8.71
CA ARG A 33 3.79 -11.50 8.73
C ARG A 33 4.97 -10.89 8.01
N GLN A 34 6.17 -11.42 8.23
CA GLN A 34 7.38 -10.95 7.56
C GLN A 34 7.34 -11.16 6.04
N GLU A 35 6.79 -12.31 5.60
CA GLU A 35 6.61 -12.61 4.19
C GLU A 35 5.54 -11.75 3.53
N ASN A 36 4.65 -11.12 4.30
CA ASN A 36 3.60 -10.21 3.84
C ASN A 36 3.91 -8.71 4.08
N ASP A 37 5.14 -8.38 4.43
CA ASP A 37 5.60 -6.98 4.51
C ASP A 37 5.92 -6.44 3.10
N ILE A 38 5.03 -5.63 2.55
CA ILE A 38 5.18 -5.03 1.22
C ILE A 38 6.41 -4.11 1.10
N PHE A 39 6.91 -3.51 2.19
CA PHE A 39 8.14 -2.73 2.15
C PHE A 39 9.35 -3.66 2.03
N LYS A 40 9.37 -4.77 2.78
CA LYS A 40 10.42 -5.78 2.65
C LYS A 40 10.41 -6.39 1.25
N MET A 41 9.24 -6.78 0.73
CA MET A 41 9.08 -7.28 -0.64
C MET A 41 9.69 -6.34 -1.66
N LEU A 42 9.36 -5.04 -1.61
CA LEU A 42 9.93 -4.06 -2.55
C LEU A 42 11.42 -3.80 -2.35
N ARG A 43 11.94 -3.90 -1.13
CA ARG A 43 13.39 -3.76 -0.90
C ARG A 43 14.17 -4.92 -1.50
N GLU A 44 13.65 -6.13 -1.38
CA GLU A 44 14.28 -7.39 -1.76
C GLU A 44 13.94 -7.86 -3.19
N ILE A 45 13.01 -7.19 -3.88
CA ILE A 45 12.61 -7.56 -5.24
C ILE A 45 13.80 -7.49 -6.22
N SER A 46 13.92 -8.51 -7.08
CA SER A 46 14.95 -8.52 -8.11
C SER A 46 14.60 -7.56 -9.27
N PRO A 47 15.60 -7.00 -9.98
CA PRO A 47 15.36 -6.14 -11.14
C PRO A 47 14.51 -6.81 -12.23
N GLU A 48 14.63 -8.12 -12.41
CA GLU A 48 13.85 -8.91 -13.37
C GLU A 48 12.36 -8.95 -12.98
N LYS A 49 12.06 -9.08 -11.68
CA LYS A 49 10.69 -9.08 -11.17
C LYS A 49 10.07 -7.68 -11.22
N VAL A 50 10.86 -6.62 -11.00
CA VAL A 50 10.40 -5.23 -11.14
C VAL A 50 9.78 -4.99 -12.52
N LYS A 51 10.42 -5.49 -13.59
CA LYS A 51 9.94 -5.35 -14.97
C LYS A 51 8.60 -6.06 -15.23
N GLN A 52 8.21 -7.00 -14.36
CA GLN A 52 6.99 -7.79 -14.49
C GLN A 52 5.85 -7.23 -13.64
N LEU A 53 6.10 -6.25 -12.77
CA LEU A 53 5.07 -5.65 -11.95
C LEU A 53 4.06 -4.87 -12.80
N PRO A 54 2.78 -4.86 -12.40
CA PRO A 54 1.80 -3.97 -13.00
C PRO A 54 2.14 -2.52 -12.66
N PHE A 55 1.51 -1.60 -13.38
CA PHE A 55 1.46 -0.20 -12.95
C PHE A 55 0.78 -0.12 -11.58
N VAL A 56 1.38 0.64 -10.66
CA VAL A 56 0.84 0.83 -9.31
C VAL A 56 0.22 2.21 -9.19
N TYR A 57 -1.04 2.27 -8.78
CA TYR A 57 -1.71 3.53 -8.44
C TYR A 57 -1.98 3.58 -6.93
N LEU A 58 -1.71 4.73 -6.32
CA LEU A 58 -1.97 4.99 -4.91
C LEU A 58 -2.54 6.41 -4.78
N ASP A 59 -3.50 6.59 -3.88
CA ASP A 59 -3.86 7.91 -3.38
C ASP A 59 -4.06 7.91 -1.88
N CYS A 60 -3.92 9.10 -1.28
CA CYS A 60 -4.12 9.27 0.15
C CYS A 60 -4.52 10.72 0.46
N GLY A 61 -5.44 10.87 1.41
CA GLY A 61 -5.84 12.18 1.93
C GLY A 61 -4.66 12.87 2.61
N THR A 62 -4.43 14.16 2.35
CA THR A 62 -3.28 14.90 2.91
C THR A 62 -3.27 14.96 4.43
N GLU A 63 -4.38 14.64 5.07
CA GLU A 63 -4.56 14.69 6.51
C GLU A 63 -5.13 13.36 7.05
N ASP A 64 -5.05 12.31 6.25
CA ASP A 64 -5.16 10.93 6.71
C ASP A 64 -3.94 10.59 7.60
N PHE A 65 -4.16 9.87 8.69
CA PHE A 65 -3.07 9.44 9.58
C PHE A 65 -2.09 8.45 8.92
N LEU A 66 -2.43 7.90 7.76
CA LEU A 66 -1.59 7.01 6.94
C LEU A 66 -0.79 7.75 5.85
N ILE A 67 -0.88 9.07 5.74
CA ILE A 67 -0.25 9.82 4.64
C ILE A 67 1.27 9.62 4.59
N GLN A 68 1.94 9.57 5.75
CA GLN A 68 3.39 9.37 5.78
C GLN A 68 3.78 7.96 5.29
N SER A 69 3.02 6.93 5.67
CA SER A 69 3.21 5.56 5.17
C SER A 69 3.16 5.49 3.64
N ASN A 70 2.18 6.19 3.04
CA ASN A 70 2.01 6.23 1.60
C ASN A 70 3.15 6.99 0.91
N ARG A 71 3.61 8.11 1.50
CA ARG A 71 4.79 8.86 1.01
C ARG A 71 6.05 7.99 1.03
N ASP A 72 6.30 7.27 2.12
CA ASP A 72 7.45 6.39 2.25
C ASP A 72 7.41 5.26 1.21
N TYR A 73 6.23 4.70 0.96
CA TYR A 73 6.05 3.63 -0.04
C TYR A 73 6.24 4.16 -1.47
N ALA A 74 5.68 5.32 -1.80
CA ALA A 74 5.87 5.97 -3.08
C ALA A 74 7.35 6.32 -3.34
N ALA A 75 8.07 6.80 -2.32
CA ALA A 75 9.51 7.04 -2.42
C ALA A 75 10.28 5.75 -2.72
N LEU A 76 9.91 4.63 -2.11
CA LEU A 76 10.52 3.32 -2.39
C LEU A 76 10.21 2.82 -3.80
N LEU A 77 8.97 3.00 -4.29
CA LEU A 77 8.61 2.68 -5.67
C LEU A 77 9.45 3.49 -6.68
N LEU A 78 9.67 4.78 -6.38
CA LEU A 78 10.51 5.67 -7.19
C LEU A 78 11.97 5.22 -7.18
N GLU A 79 12.54 4.92 -6.01
CA GLU A 79 13.91 4.40 -5.87
C GLU A 79 14.11 3.12 -6.70
N LYS A 80 13.14 2.21 -6.65
CA LYS A 80 13.14 0.94 -7.40
C LYS A 80 12.76 1.09 -8.87
N LYS A 81 12.47 2.31 -9.35
CA LYS A 81 12.04 2.62 -10.73
C LYS A 81 10.82 1.81 -11.17
N ILE A 82 9.91 1.53 -10.24
CA ILE A 82 8.65 0.84 -10.53
C ILE A 82 7.68 1.86 -11.12
N PRO A 83 7.04 1.59 -12.28
CA PRO A 83 6.03 2.49 -12.85
C PRO A 83 4.85 2.66 -11.89
N HIS A 84 4.64 3.89 -11.40
CA HIS A 84 3.58 4.18 -10.45
C HIS A 84 3.08 5.62 -10.58
N GLU A 85 1.92 5.89 -9.97
CA GLU A 85 1.39 7.23 -9.74
C GLU A 85 0.90 7.31 -8.29
N PHE A 86 1.36 8.35 -7.58
CA PHE A 86 0.94 8.65 -6.22
C PHE A 86 0.28 10.02 -6.18
N ARG A 87 -0.99 10.08 -5.78
CA ARG A 87 -1.73 11.34 -5.61
C ARG A 87 -1.97 11.65 -4.14
N GLN A 88 -1.84 12.93 -3.81
CA GLN A 88 -2.18 13.46 -2.49
C GLN A 88 -3.23 14.55 -2.69
N LEU A 89 -4.41 14.36 -2.11
CA LEU A 89 -5.52 15.30 -2.25
C LEU A 89 -6.10 15.65 -0.86
N PRO A 90 -6.78 16.79 -0.68
CA PRO A 90 -7.46 17.11 0.57
C PRO A 90 -8.44 16.01 0.98
N GLY A 91 -8.31 15.49 2.20
CA GLY A 91 -9.16 14.39 2.66
C GLY A 91 -8.67 13.74 3.95
N ARG A 92 -9.54 12.95 4.59
CA ARG A 92 -9.24 12.16 5.79
C ARG A 92 -9.47 10.68 5.50
N HIS A 93 -9.31 9.85 6.53
CA HIS A 93 -9.57 8.41 6.47
C HIS A 93 -11.08 8.12 6.50
N ASP A 94 -11.79 8.48 5.43
CA ASP A 94 -13.26 8.40 5.37
C ASP A 94 -13.83 8.04 3.99
N TRP A 95 -15.10 7.64 4.00
CA TRP A 95 -15.85 7.24 2.80
C TRP A 95 -16.02 8.36 1.77
N ARG A 96 -16.03 9.63 2.20
CA ARG A 96 -16.20 10.75 1.27
C ARG A 96 -14.98 10.85 0.37
N PHE A 97 -13.78 10.73 0.93
CA PHE A 97 -12.54 10.66 0.17
C PHE A 97 -12.50 9.44 -0.73
N TRP A 98 -12.75 8.23 -0.20
CA TRP A 98 -12.67 7.01 -1.02
C TRP A 98 -13.68 6.99 -2.17
N ASN A 99 -14.89 7.52 -1.96
CA ASN A 99 -15.91 7.58 -3.01
C ASN A 99 -15.52 8.53 -4.16
N SER A 100 -14.82 9.65 -3.89
CA SER A 100 -14.31 10.48 -4.99
C SER A 100 -13.15 9.81 -5.71
N GLN A 101 -12.26 9.17 -4.96
CA GLN A 101 -11.06 8.55 -5.51
C GLN A 101 -11.34 7.29 -6.34
N VAL A 102 -12.40 6.54 -6.04
CA VAL A 102 -12.75 5.35 -6.85
C VAL A 102 -13.09 5.72 -8.30
N LEU A 103 -13.72 6.89 -8.51
CA LEU A 103 -14.05 7.38 -9.86
C LEU A 103 -12.79 7.77 -10.64
N GLU A 104 -11.85 8.44 -9.99
CA GLU A 104 -10.54 8.77 -10.55
C GLU A 104 -9.77 7.50 -10.94
N PHE A 105 -9.76 6.50 -10.05
CA PHE A 105 -9.13 5.20 -10.33
C PHE A 105 -9.75 4.52 -11.55
N LEU A 106 -11.09 4.49 -11.66
CA LEU A 106 -11.76 3.86 -12.79
C LEU A 106 -11.36 4.53 -14.11
N GLN A 107 -11.33 5.85 -14.19
CA GLN A 107 -10.87 6.59 -15.37
C GLN A 107 -9.41 6.29 -15.70
N LEU A 108 -8.52 6.29 -14.70
CA LEU A 108 -7.11 5.97 -14.92
C LEU A 108 -6.92 4.52 -15.40
N SER A 109 -7.70 3.58 -14.86
CA SER A 109 -7.59 2.17 -15.18
C SER A 109 -7.82 1.89 -16.66
N GLU A 110 -8.68 2.66 -17.33
CA GLU A 110 -8.91 2.54 -18.77
C GLU A 110 -7.64 2.82 -19.58
N THR A 111 -6.78 3.72 -19.13
CA THR A 111 -5.56 4.14 -19.83
C THR A 111 -4.31 3.35 -19.42
N LYS A 112 -4.29 2.82 -18.19
CA LYS A 112 -3.12 2.16 -17.59
C LYS A 112 -3.20 0.64 -17.56
N ARG A 113 -4.35 0.06 -17.92
CA ARG A 113 -4.52 -1.40 -17.98
C ARG A 113 -3.57 -1.98 -19.02
N GLN A 114 -2.68 -2.86 -18.57
CA GLN A 114 -1.88 -3.66 -19.49
C GLN A 114 -2.81 -4.61 -20.26
N PRO A 115 -2.60 -4.81 -21.57
CA PRO A 115 -3.32 -5.84 -22.30
C PRO A 115 -3.05 -7.20 -21.65
N ALA A 116 -4.05 -8.09 -21.64
CA ALA A 116 -3.86 -9.44 -21.15
C ALA A 116 -2.68 -10.07 -21.91
N LYS A 117 -1.72 -10.66 -21.18
CA LYS A 117 -0.66 -11.44 -21.82
C LYS A 117 -1.34 -12.60 -22.55
N PRO A 118 -1.10 -12.80 -23.86
CA PRO A 118 -1.62 -13.97 -24.56
C PRO A 118 -1.04 -15.23 -23.93
N ASN A 119 -1.89 -16.27 -23.82
CA ASN A 119 -1.52 -17.59 -23.32
C ASN A 119 -0.53 -18.30 -24.25
#